data_AF-A0A1I7IZ51-F1
#
_entry.id   AF-A0A1I7IZ51-F1
#
_cell.length_a   1.000
_cell.length_b   1.000
_cell.length_c   1.000
_cell.angle_alpha   90.00
_cell.angle_beta   90.00
_cell.angle_gamma   90.00
#
_symmetry.space_group_name_H-M   'P 1'
#
loop_
_entity.id
_entity.type
_entity.pdbx_description
1 polymer ?
#
loop_
_entity_poly.entity_id
_entity_poly.type
_entity_poly.pdbx_seq_one_letter_code
_entity_poly.pdbx_strand_id
1 'polypeptide(L)'
;MNKLKFERLYTERGLKDYKLKSREDLFFIHGIKLNQVYGFNNLKEDQKKLTERSIINYLNSKCINKRNIVIIKFYFESEVDEEIKMEYIEDGEICFRYIK
;
A
#
# COMPACT_ATOMS: atom_id res chain seq x y z
N MET A 1 0.23 4.43 -15.51
CA MET A 1 -1.11 3.79 -15.65
C MET A 1 -2.14 4.85 -16.04
N ASN A 2 -3.17 4.52 -16.83
CA ASN A 2 -4.17 5.49 -17.32
C ASN A 2 -5.15 5.91 -16.19
N LYS A 3 -5.26 7.21 -15.91
CA LYS A 3 -6.15 7.80 -14.88
C LYS A 3 -7.60 7.28 -15.00
N LEU A 4 -8.14 7.21 -16.22
CA LEU A 4 -9.50 6.74 -16.49
C LEU A 4 -9.72 5.29 -16.02
N LYS A 5 -8.70 4.43 -16.11
CA LYS A 5 -8.79 3.04 -15.66
C LYS A 5 -8.94 2.98 -14.14
N PHE A 6 -8.16 3.77 -13.41
CA PHE A 6 -8.30 3.83 -11.95
C PHE A 6 -9.65 4.38 -11.53
N GLU A 7 -10.10 5.48 -12.10
CA GLU A 7 -11.41 6.08 -11.75
C GLU A 7 -12.57 5.09 -11.95
N ARG A 8 -12.52 4.27 -13.01
CA ARG A 8 -13.47 3.17 -13.22
C ARG A 8 -13.39 2.12 -12.10
N LEU A 9 -12.20 1.63 -11.76
CA LEU A 9 -12.03 0.64 -10.68
C LEU A 9 -12.55 1.16 -9.33
N TYR A 10 -12.28 2.43 -8.98
CA TYR A 10 -12.83 3.05 -7.77
C TYR A 10 -14.36 3.11 -7.82
N THR A 11 -14.93 3.49 -8.97
CA THR A 11 -16.39 3.60 -9.14
C THR A 11 -17.10 2.24 -9.08
N GLU A 12 -16.55 1.22 -9.75
CA GLU A 12 -17.04 -0.17 -9.70
C GLU A 12 -17.01 -0.73 -8.28
N ARG A 13 -16.01 -0.31 -7.48
CA ARG A 13 -15.89 -0.66 -6.07
C ARG A 13 -16.84 0.15 -5.16
N GLY A 14 -17.56 1.14 -5.68
CA GLY A 14 -18.46 2.03 -4.93
C GLY A 14 -17.77 3.18 -4.21
N LEU A 15 -16.48 3.42 -4.49
CA LEU A 15 -15.65 4.46 -3.85
C LEU A 15 -15.74 5.78 -4.63
N LYS A 16 -16.89 6.46 -4.50
CA LYS A 16 -17.19 7.71 -5.22
C LYS A 16 -16.30 8.90 -4.80
N ASP A 17 -15.70 8.82 -3.62
CA ASP A 17 -14.74 9.81 -3.09
C ASP A 17 -13.29 9.50 -3.49
N TYR A 18 -13.07 8.44 -4.27
CA TYR A 18 -11.76 7.94 -4.68
C TYR A 18 -10.81 7.69 -3.49
N LYS A 19 -11.35 7.28 -2.33
CA LYS A 19 -10.55 6.90 -1.16
C LYS A 19 -10.62 5.41 -0.92
N LEU A 20 -9.45 4.78 -0.78
CA LEU A 20 -9.31 3.40 -0.30
C LEU A 20 -9.77 3.33 1.16
N LYS A 21 -10.50 2.28 1.53
CA LYS A 21 -11.05 2.10 2.88
C LYS A 21 -10.60 0.80 3.55
N SER A 22 -10.22 -0.20 2.76
CA SER A 22 -9.75 -1.48 3.30
C SER A 22 -8.65 -2.13 2.46
N ARG A 23 -8.01 -3.17 3.01
CA ARG A 23 -7.11 -4.08 2.28
C ARG A 23 -7.71 -4.63 1.00
N GLU A 24 -9.00 -4.94 0.99
CA GLU A 24 -9.68 -5.48 -0.20
C GLU A 24 -9.66 -4.45 -1.34
N ASP A 25 -9.69 -3.15 -1.03
CA ASP A 25 -9.57 -2.09 -2.03
C ASP A 25 -8.14 -2.01 -2.58
N LEU A 26 -7.11 -2.23 -1.75
CA LEU A 26 -5.72 -2.33 -2.20
C LEU A 26 -5.56 -3.46 -3.23
N PHE A 27 -6.17 -4.61 -2.96
CA PHE A 27 -6.12 -5.72 -3.90
C PHE A 27 -6.92 -5.45 -5.16
N PHE A 28 -8.19 -5.03 -5.05
CA PHE A 28 -9.07 -4.85 -6.20
C PHE A 28 -8.58 -3.76 -7.16
N ILE A 29 -8.11 -2.63 -6.61
CA ILE A 29 -7.78 -1.44 -7.41
C ILE A 29 -6.31 -1.44 -7.83
N HIS A 30 -5.41 -1.84 -6.93
CA HIS A 30 -3.97 -1.75 -7.13
C HIS A 30 -3.29 -3.11 -7.33
N GLY A 31 -4.02 -4.22 -7.21
CA GLY A 31 -3.45 -5.57 -7.30
C GLY A 31 -2.56 -5.95 -6.11
N ILE A 32 -2.53 -5.13 -5.05
CA ILE A 32 -1.63 -5.32 -3.91
C ILE A 32 -2.21 -6.38 -2.97
N LYS A 33 -1.63 -7.58 -3.01
CA LYS A 33 -1.93 -8.68 -2.08
C LYS A 33 -0.93 -8.70 -0.94
N LEU A 34 -1.21 -7.98 0.14
CA LEU A 34 -0.26 -7.81 1.27
C LEU A 34 0.25 -9.14 1.82
N ASN A 35 -0.59 -10.17 1.90
CA ASN A 35 -0.22 -11.52 2.35
C ASN A 35 0.77 -12.25 1.43
N GLN A 36 0.99 -11.75 0.21
CA GLN A 36 1.99 -12.27 -0.74
C GLN A 36 3.24 -11.38 -0.81
N VAL A 37 3.25 -10.23 -0.14
CA VAL A 37 4.42 -9.35 -0.08
C VAL A 37 5.43 -9.92 0.92
N TYR A 38 6.69 -9.98 0.50
CA TYR A 38 7.76 -10.51 1.33
C TYR A 38 7.85 -9.77 2.67
N GLY A 39 7.98 -10.52 3.77
CA GLY A 39 8.07 -9.97 5.12
C GLY A 39 6.75 -9.56 5.78
N PHE A 40 5.65 -9.38 5.04
CA PHE A 40 4.36 -9.00 5.64
C PHE A 40 3.83 -10.07 6.61
N ASN A 41 3.99 -11.35 6.27
CA ASN A 41 3.51 -12.44 7.13
C ASN A 41 4.29 -12.57 8.44
N ASN A 42 5.53 -12.06 8.48
CA ASN A 42 6.38 -12.07 9.67
C ASN A 42 6.00 -10.98 10.68
N LEU A 43 5.18 -10.00 10.27
CA LEU A 43 4.68 -8.95 11.16
C LEU A 43 3.67 -9.53 12.17
N LYS A 44 3.68 -8.99 13.37
CA LYS A 44 2.63 -9.21 14.37
C LYS A 44 1.30 -8.64 13.88
N GLU A 45 0.20 -9.07 14.48
CA GLU A 45 -1.16 -8.71 14.02
C GLU A 45 -1.45 -7.20 14.11
N ASP A 46 -0.98 -6.54 15.17
CA ASP A 46 -1.00 -5.09 15.36
C ASP A 46 -0.16 -4.37 14.30
N GLN A 47 1.04 -4.88 14.02
CA GLN A 47 1.94 -4.36 12.97
C GLN A 47 1.35 -4.51 11.57
N LYS A 48 0.65 -5.62 11.28
CA LYS A 48 -0.09 -5.81 10.01
C LYS A 48 -1.18 -4.76 9.84
N LYS A 49 -1.97 -4.51 10.88
CA LYS A 49 -3.03 -3.50 10.87
C LYS A 49 -2.46 -2.08 10.70
N LEU A 50 -1.37 -1.77 11.38
CA LEU A 50 -0.66 -0.51 11.23
C LEU A 50 -0.12 -0.32 9.81
N THR A 51 0.46 -1.37 9.24
CA THR A 51 0.99 -1.40 7.87
C THR A 51 -0.10 -1.16 6.84
N GLU A 52 -1.21 -1.90 6.94
CA GLU A 52 -2.37 -1.74 6.05
C GLU A 52 -2.89 -0.30 6.08
N ARG A 53 -3.13 0.23 7.28
CA ARG A 53 -3.63 1.60 7.46
C ARG A 53 -2.65 2.63 6.89
N SER A 54 -1.36 2.44 7.11
CA SER A 54 -0.32 3.33 6.61
C SER A 54 -0.25 3.37 5.09
N ILE A 55 -0.40 2.22 4.42
CA ILE A 55 -0.43 2.12 2.95
C ILE A 55 -1.67 2.80 2.40
N ILE A 56 -2.85 2.53 2.98
CA ILE A 56 -4.12 3.17 2.58
C ILE A 56 -4.00 4.69 2.69
N ASN A 57 -3.51 5.20 3.82
CA ASN A 57 -3.35 6.64 4.06
C ASN A 57 -2.36 7.27 3.08
N TYR A 58 -1.24 6.59 2.82
CA TYR A 58 -0.23 7.04 1.86
C TYR A 58 -0.76 7.11 0.43
N LEU A 59 -1.50 6.10 -0.02
CA LEU A 59 -2.12 6.15 -1.34
C LEU A 59 -3.20 7.22 -1.41
N ASN A 60 -4.03 7.35 -0.37
CA ASN A 60 -5.08 8.36 -0.31
C ASN A 60 -4.54 9.81 -0.27
N SER A 61 -3.33 10.04 0.25
CA SER A 61 -2.69 11.37 0.24
C SER A 61 -2.18 11.79 -1.14
N LYS A 62 -2.11 10.86 -2.09
CA LYS A 62 -1.70 11.11 -3.47
C LYS A 62 -2.87 11.33 -4.40
N CYS A 63 -2.64 12.09 -5.46
CA CYS A 63 -3.53 12.14 -6.62
C CYS A 63 -3.64 10.74 -7.25
N ILE A 64 -4.82 10.39 -7.78
CA ILE A 64 -5.11 9.06 -8.37
C ILE A 64 -4.06 8.61 -9.39
N ASN A 65 -3.60 9.53 -10.23
CA ASN A 65 -2.60 9.24 -11.27
C ASN A 65 -1.19 8.91 -10.72
N LYS A 66 -0.92 9.21 -9.44
CA LYS A 66 0.35 8.93 -8.75
C LYS A 66 0.26 7.75 -7.77
N ARG A 67 -0.81 6.96 -7.83
CA ARG A 67 -1.02 5.79 -6.93
C ARG A 67 -0.49 4.49 -7.52
N ASN A 68 0.29 4.55 -8.60
CA ASN A 68 0.84 3.37 -9.26
C ASN A 68 2.12 2.92 -8.56
N ILE A 69 1.97 2.10 -7.52
CA ILE A 69 3.11 1.55 -6.77
C ILE A 69 3.13 0.02 -6.83
N VAL A 70 4.31 -0.56 -6.65
CA VAL A 70 4.50 -2.00 -6.44
C VAL A 70 5.26 -2.19 -5.14
N ILE A 71 4.66 -2.85 -4.15
CA ILE A 71 5.33 -3.12 -2.88
C ILE A 71 6.20 -4.37 -3.04
N ILE A 72 7.50 -4.25 -2.73
CA ILE A 72 8.47 -5.33 -2.86
C ILE A 72 8.55 -6.13 -1.55
N LYS A 73 8.82 -5.45 -0.44
CA LYS A 73 9.02 -6.10 0.87
C LYS A 73 8.79 -5.19 2.06
N PHE A 74 8.53 -5.82 3.20
CA PHE A 74 8.60 -5.23 4.54
C PHE A 74 9.75 -5.86 5.33
N TYR A 75 10.48 -5.07 6.10
CA TYR A 75 11.54 -5.54 6.99
C TYR A 75 11.75 -4.57 8.15
N PHE A 76 12.32 -5.06 9.25
CA PHE A 76 12.77 -4.23 10.36
C PHE A 76 14.19 -3.72 10.06
N GLU A 77 14.46 -2.45 10.35
CA GLU A 77 15.78 -1.85 10.11
C GLU A 77 16.80 -2.21 11.20
N SER A 78 16.35 -2.55 12.41
CA SER A 78 17.19 -3.07 13.48
C SER A 78 16.48 -4.18 14.28
N GLU A 79 17.23 -4.98 15.03
CA GLU A 79 16.68 -6.02 15.91
C GLU A 79 15.95 -5.44 17.13
N VAL A 80 16.09 -4.14 17.37
CA VAL A 80 15.60 -3.43 18.56
C VAL A 80 14.43 -2.50 18.22
N ASP A 81 14.31 -2.07 16.96
CA ASP A 81 13.30 -1.11 16.54
C ASP A 81 12.03 -1.80 16.01
N GLU A 82 10.89 -1.36 16.53
CA GLU A 82 9.56 -1.74 16.04
C GLU A 82 9.19 -1.04 14.70
N GLU A 83 10.13 -0.28 14.11
CA GLU A 83 9.90 0.45 12.86
C GLU A 83 9.91 -0.48 11.65
N ILE A 84 8.78 -0.51 10.95
CA ILE A 84 8.61 -1.32 9.75
C ILE A 84 9.04 -0.48 8.55
N LYS A 85 10.04 -0.94 7.82
CA LYS A 85 10.47 -0.34 6.55
C LYS A 85 9.80 -1.04 5.38
N MET A 86 9.12 -0.25 4.55
CA MET A 86 8.49 -0.68 3.31
C MET A 86 9.36 -0.25 2.12
N GLU A 87 9.73 -1.22 1.30
CA GLU A 87 10.38 -0.99 0.00
C GLU A 87 9.35 -1.17 -1.12
N TYR A 88 9.28 -0.20 -2.03
CA TYR A 88 8.31 -0.18 -3.12
C TYR A 88 8.88 0.52 -4.35
N ILE A 89 8.33 0.19 -5.51
CA ILE A 89 8.60 0.89 -6.77
C ILE A 89 7.52 1.94 -6.97
N GLU A 90 7.93 3.16 -7.26
CA GLU A 90 7.06 4.24 -7.74
C GLU A 90 7.69 4.85 -8.99
N ASP A 91 6.92 4.91 -10.08
CA ASP A 91 7.36 5.50 -11.36
C ASP A 91 8.71 4.98 -11.89
N GLY A 92 9.04 3.71 -11.58
CA GLY A 92 10.28 3.05 -12.00
C GLY A 92 11.44 3.17 -11.02
N GLU A 93 11.29 3.96 -9.96
CA GLU A 93 12.31 4.21 -8.94
C GLU A 93 12.04 3.39 -7.67
N ILE A 94 13.11 2.88 -7.06
CA ILE A 94 13.03 2.22 -5.75
C ILE A 94 12.90 3.29 -4.67
N CYS A 95 11.86 3.17 -3.87
CA CYS A 95 11.52 4.08 -2.80
C CYS A 95 11.39 3.33 -1.47
N PHE A 96 11.61 4.05 -0.37
CA PHE A 96 11.49 3.54 0.99
C PHE A 96 10.51 4.37 1.79
N ARG A 97 9.74 3.72 2.67
CA ARG A 97 8.85 4.39 3.61
C ARG A 97 8.93 3.70 4.97
N TYR A 98 9.07 4.52 6.01
CA TYR A 98 9.00 4.08 7.40
C TYR A 98 7.55 4.12 7.88
N ILE A 99 7.13 3.05 8.55
CA ILE A 99 5.81 2.88 9.14
C ILE A 99 6.00 2.87 10.65
N LYS A 100 5.41 3.87 11.31
CA LYS A 100 5.40 4.07 12.76
C LYS A 100 3.95 4.16 13.25
#